data_AF-A0A7S3FGP5-F1
#
_entry.id   AF-A0A7S3FGP5-F1
#
_cell.length_a   1.000
_cell.length_b   1.000
_cell.length_c   1.000
_cell.angle_alpha   90.00
_cell.angle_beta   90.00
_cell.angle_gamma   90.00
#
_symmetry.space_group_name_H-M   'P 1'
#
loop_
_entity.id
_entity.type
_entity.pdbx_description
1 polymer ?
#
loop_
_entity_poly.entity_id
_entity_poly.type
_entity_poly.pdbx_seq_one_letter_code
_entity_poly.pdbx_strand_id
1 'polypeptide(L)'
;AAGTMPALHPLELPVTVERAPPKVLGVDCVKEEAFGIDGYTHQILLKLLIALRADKVDHDAEWSYHWHSGVIEDQVVFHAQTAGRRLRDAGEEAVALPLLPGVELAREAAEARGDADSAALMRELGERMKAQEAKGGEDADSFLMHSKGHGIVCNKEGGFQKDEFIEQYLGEMYTPWRWFERQDAIRASQRDLSAEKESPEFYNITLERPAGDTRGFDIIYVEAMYRTAFVSRLSHSCLPNCETRIKAVDGIYTIHTVTTRSIARGEELTFNYNCVTDIEAEAERAVCLCGSRACQGSYVIWKGSSTFKQVLDRVHTMPQRHALLWRACQGNDVCDTVSP
;
A
#
# COMPACT_ATOMS: atom_id res chain seq x y z
N ALA A 1 -28.19 50.05 -11.75
CA ALA A 1 -28.12 48.96 -12.74
C ALA A 1 -27.54 47.76 -12.02
N ALA A 2 -28.35 46.73 -11.79
CA ALA A 2 -27.92 45.50 -11.14
C ALA A 2 -26.87 44.83 -12.04
N GLY A 3 -25.63 44.77 -11.57
CA GLY A 3 -24.57 44.01 -12.23
C GLY A 3 -24.89 42.54 -12.05
N THR A 4 -25.29 41.87 -13.13
CA THR A 4 -25.32 40.41 -13.22
C THR A 4 -23.96 39.87 -12.79
N MET A 5 -23.95 39.07 -11.72
CA MET A 5 -22.83 38.21 -11.35
C MET A 5 -22.39 37.45 -12.62
N PRO A 6 -21.09 37.39 -12.94
CA PRO A 6 -20.64 36.55 -14.04
C PRO A 6 -21.07 35.12 -13.74
N ALA A 7 -21.81 34.52 -14.66
CA ALA A 7 -22.11 33.10 -14.60
C ALA A 7 -20.79 32.35 -14.43
N LEU A 8 -20.69 31.52 -13.39
CA LEU A 8 -19.60 30.57 -13.24
C LEU A 8 -19.52 29.80 -14.56
N HIS A 9 -18.44 30.01 -15.32
CA HIS A 9 -18.15 29.21 -16.49
C HIS A 9 -18.27 27.72 -16.09
N PRO A 10 -18.90 26.87 -16.92
CA PRO A 10 -18.88 25.43 -16.68
C PRO A 10 -17.42 25.03 -16.50
N LEU A 11 -17.12 24.51 -15.31
CA LEU A 11 -15.79 24.15 -14.89
C LEU A 11 -15.19 23.22 -15.95
N GLU A 12 -14.02 23.55 -16.49
CA GLU A 12 -13.18 22.55 -17.16
C GLU A 12 -12.53 21.67 -16.07
N LEU A 13 -13.36 20.99 -15.28
CA LEU A 13 -12.91 19.82 -14.56
C LEU A 13 -12.39 18.85 -15.62
N PRO A 14 -11.27 18.14 -15.38
CA PRO A 14 -10.90 17.02 -16.24
C PRO A 14 -12.12 16.10 -16.34
N VAL A 15 -12.46 15.70 -17.57
CA VAL A 15 -13.63 14.88 -17.97
C VAL A 15 -14.30 14.19 -16.78
N THR A 16 -15.49 14.67 -16.41
CA THR A 16 -16.30 14.04 -15.37
C THR A 16 -16.60 12.60 -15.78
N VAL A 17 -16.33 11.66 -14.87
CA VAL A 17 -16.63 10.24 -15.11
C VAL A 17 -17.98 9.89 -14.50
N GLU A 18 -18.70 8.98 -15.16
CA GLU A 18 -19.92 8.42 -14.59
C GLU A 18 -19.61 7.65 -13.29
N ARG A 19 -20.58 7.67 -12.37
CA ARG A 19 -20.46 6.95 -11.11
C ARG A 19 -20.49 5.44 -11.35
N ALA A 20 -19.34 4.79 -11.23
CA ALA A 20 -19.24 3.34 -11.23
C ALA A 20 -19.69 2.75 -9.88
N PRO A 21 -20.41 1.61 -9.86
CA PRO A 21 -20.77 0.93 -8.63
C PRO A 21 -19.52 0.36 -7.94
N PRO A 22 -19.38 0.48 -6.61
CA PRO A 22 -18.27 -0.11 -5.88
C PRO A 22 -18.38 -1.63 -5.83
N LYS A 23 -17.24 -2.30 -5.69
CA LYS A 23 -17.15 -3.72 -5.33
C LYS A 23 -17.70 -3.93 -3.93
N VAL A 24 -18.19 -5.13 -3.65
CA VAL A 24 -18.87 -5.45 -2.39
C VAL A 24 -18.01 -6.37 -1.52
N LEU A 25 -17.70 -5.92 -0.31
CA LEU A 25 -17.05 -6.76 0.71
C LEU A 25 -17.99 -7.91 1.13
N GLY A 26 -17.47 -9.12 1.17
CA GLY A 26 -18.22 -10.37 1.34
C GLY A 26 -18.68 -11.02 0.04
N VAL A 27 -18.58 -10.32 -1.10
CA VAL A 27 -18.94 -10.85 -2.43
C VAL A 27 -17.74 -10.80 -3.37
N ASP A 28 -17.34 -9.61 -3.80
CA ASP A 28 -16.22 -9.39 -4.72
C ASP A 28 -14.86 -9.49 -4.02
N CYS A 29 -14.80 -9.06 -2.76
CA CYS A 29 -13.62 -9.06 -1.91
C CYS A 29 -13.95 -9.67 -0.55
N VAL A 30 -12.98 -10.22 0.15
CA VAL A 30 -13.12 -10.67 1.55
C VAL A 30 -12.03 -10.07 2.42
N LYS A 31 -12.36 -9.83 3.69
CA LYS A 31 -11.38 -9.42 4.70
C LYS A 31 -10.90 -10.66 5.42
N GLU A 32 -9.60 -10.90 5.39
CA GLU A 32 -8.97 -12.07 6.02
C GLU A 32 -7.54 -11.74 6.46
N GLU A 33 -6.95 -12.61 7.28
CA GLU A 33 -5.54 -12.44 7.65
C GLU A 33 -4.66 -12.62 6.41
N ALA A 34 -3.81 -11.62 6.16
CA ALA A 34 -2.88 -11.60 5.06
C ALA A 34 -1.48 -11.96 5.55
N PHE A 35 -0.74 -12.67 4.71
CA PHE A 35 0.64 -13.06 4.99
C PHE A 35 1.55 -12.57 3.87
N GLY A 36 2.80 -12.34 4.24
CA GLY A 36 3.86 -12.08 3.29
C GLY A 36 5.22 -12.43 3.86
N ILE A 37 6.28 -12.03 3.17
CA ILE A 37 7.65 -12.33 3.55
C ILE A 37 8.45 -11.02 3.63
N ASP A 38 9.44 -10.99 4.51
CA ASP A 38 10.37 -9.88 4.59
C ASP A 38 11.38 -9.88 3.42
N GLY A 39 12.14 -8.80 3.32
CA GLY A 39 13.17 -8.65 2.29
C GLY A 39 14.30 -9.68 2.43
N TYR A 40 14.60 -10.17 3.64
CA TYR A 40 15.65 -11.15 3.88
C TYR A 40 15.29 -12.51 3.27
N THR A 41 14.10 -13.00 3.60
CA THR A 41 13.50 -14.23 3.08
C THR A 41 13.39 -14.18 1.55
N HIS A 42 12.94 -13.05 0.99
CA HIS A 42 12.91 -12.86 -0.47
C HIS A 42 14.30 -13.06 -1.09
N GLN A 43 15.34 -12.47 -0.52
CA GLN A 43 16.70 -12.55 -1.06
C GLN A 43 17.29 -13.96 -0.99
N ILE A 44 16.97 -14.74 0.04
CA ILE A 44 17.43 -16.14 0.13
C ILE A 44 16.71 -16.99 -0.91
N LEU A 45 15.39 -16.85 -1.03
CA LEU A 45 14.61 -17.55 -2.06
C LEU A 45 15.12 -17.24 -3.46
N LEU A 46 15.42 -15.97 -3.73
CA LEU A 46 15.96 -15.53 -5.00
C LEU A 46 17.30 -16.22 -5.31
N LYS A 47 18.23 -16.28 -4.35
CA LYS A 47 19.50 -17.00 -4.50
C LYS A 47 19.30 -18.48 -4.76
N LEU A 48 18.37 -19.12 -4.05
CA LEU A 48 18.06 -20.54 -4.24
C LEU A 48 17.48 -20.81 -5.63
N LEU A 49 16.53 -19.99 -6.08
CA LEU A 49 15.89 -20.09 -7.37
C LEU A 49 16.88 -19.90 -8.53
N ILE A 50 17.76 -18.88 -8.44
CA ILE A 50 18.83 -18.66 -9.42
C ILE A 50 19.76 -19.89 -9.49
N ALA A 51 20.14 -20.46 -8.34
CA ALA A 51 20.99 -21.65 -8.29
C ALA A 51 20.32 -22.93 -8.80
N LEU A 52 18.99 -23.00 -8.79
CA LEU A 52 18.20 -24.12 -9.34
C LEU A 52 18.07 -24.05 -10.87
N ARG A 53 18.29 -22.88 -11.47
CA ARG A 53 18.18 -22.66 -12.92
C ARG A 53 19.50 -22.31 -13.60
N ALA A 54 20.61 -22.33 -12.86
CA ALA A 54 21.94 -21.96 -13.37
C ALA A 54 22.40 -22.83 -14.57
N ASP A 55 21.88 -24.06 -14.68
CA ASP A 55 22.13 -25.00 -15.77
C ASP A 55 21.19 -24.85 -16.98
N LYS A 56 20.10 -24.07 -16.84
CA LYS A 56 19.02 -23.95 -17.84
C LYS A 56 18.93 -22.60 -18.55
N VAL A 57 19.82 -21.65 -18.27
CA VAL A 57 19.64 -20.25 -18.68
C VAL A 57 20.85 -19.68 -19.44
N ASP A 58 20.62 -19.30 -20.70
CA ASP A 58 21.48 -18.45 -21.55
C ASP A 58 20.81 -17.08 -21.75
N HIS A 59 20.54 -16.37 -20.64
CA HIS A 59 19.87 -15.08 -20.61
C HIS A 59 20.64 -14.08 -19.76
N ASP A 60 20.44 -12.78 -20.00
CA ASP A 60 21.10 -11.74 -19.22
C ASP A 60 20.65 -11.76 -17.74
N ALA A 61 21.47 -11.12 -16.89
CA ALA A 61 21.27 -11.11 -15.44
C ALA A 61 19.96 -10.41 -15.03
N GLU A 62 19.47 -9.45 -15.82
CA GLU A 62 18.28 -8.66 -15.52
C GLU A 62 17.00 -9.49 -15.74
N TRP A 63 16.91 -10.21 -16.87
CA TRP A 63 15.83 -11.15 -17.14
C TRP A 63 15.75 -12.22 -16.07
N SER A 64 16.89 -12.82 -15.71
CA SER A 64 16.97 -13.85 -14.67
C SER A 64 16.43 -13.32 -13.34
N TYR A 65 16.87 -12.13 -12.91
CA TYR A 65 16.37 -11.51 -11.68
C TYR A 65 14.86 -11.29 -11.71
N HIS A 66 14.34 -10.74 -12.82
CA HIS A 66 12.91 -10.45 -12.98
C HIS A 66 12.04 -11.70 -12.94
N TRP A 67 12.46 -12.76 -13.64
CA TRP A 67 11.71 -14.01 -13.70
C TRP A 67 11.67 -14.71 -12.34
N HIS A 68 12.81 -14.88 -11.67
CA HIS A 68 12.87 -15.54 -10.37
C HIS A 68 12.11 -14.74 -9.30
N SER A 69 12.16 -13.41 -9.36
CA SER A 69 11.33 -12.55 -8.50
C SER A 69 9.84 -12.76 -8.74
N GLY A 70 9.41 -12.87 -10.00
CA GLY A 70 8.03 -13.18 -10.35
C GLY A 70 7.57 -14.53 -9.79
N VAL A 71 8.44 -15.55 -9.79
CA VAL A 71 8.16 -16.84 -9.15
C VAL A 71 7.90 -16.68 -7.65
N ILE A 72 8.69 -15.86 -6.95
CA ILE A 72 8.48 -15.59 -5.52
C ILE A 72 7.14 -14.89 -5.29
N GLU A 73 6.86 -13.82 -6.03
CA GLU A 73 5.65 -13.01 -5.86
C GLU A 73 4.37 -13.79 -6.25
N ASP A 74 4.34 -14.39 -7.44
CA ASP A 74 3.14 -14.96 -8.03
C ASP A 74 2.86 -16.41 -7.58
N GLN A 75 3.89 -17.14 -7.12
CA GLN A 75 3.72 -18.51 -6.63
C GLN A 75 3.96 -18.61 -5.13
N VAL A 76 5.12 -18.20 -4.63
CA VAL A 76 5.47 -18.44 -3.21
C VAL A 76 4.61 -17.58 -2.28
N VAL A 77 4.59 -16.25 -2.46
CA VAL A 77 3.84 -15.32 -1.61
C VAL A 77 2.33 -15.55 -1.75
N PHE A 78 1.83 -15.75 -2.97
CA PHE A 78 0.43 -16.08 -3.22
C PHE A 78 -0.03 -17.31 -2.40
N HIS A 79 0.72 -18.41 -2.44
CA HIS A 79 0.35 -19.62 -1.71
C HIS A 79 0.69 -19.54 -0.22
N ALA A 80 1.65 -18.71 0.19
CA ALA A 80 1.93 -18.40 1.59
C ALA A 80 0.71 -17.78 2.28
N GLN A 81 -0.06 -16.92 1.60
CA GLN A 81 -1.32 -16.39 2.14
C GLN A 81 -2.30 -17.50 2.53
N THR A 82 -2.49 -18.47 1.64
CA THR A 82 -3.37 -19.61 1.91
C THR A 82 -2.81 -20.51 3.01
N ALA A 83 -1.50 -20.79 2.98
CA ALA A 83 -0.84 -21.60 4.01
C ALA A 83 -0.95 -20.98 5.40
N GLY A 84 -0.68 -19.68 5.53
CA GLY A 84 -0.74 -18.96 6.80
C GLY A 84 -2.13 -19.01 7.42
N ARG A 85 -3.18 -18.82 6.60
CA ARG A 85 -4.57 -18.97 7.07
C ARG A 85 -4.87 -20.38 7.57
N ARG A 86 -4.44 -21.42 6.84
CA ARG A 86 -4.66 -22.82 7.28
C ARG A 86 -3.96 -23.12 8.62
N LEU A 87 -2.78 -22.56 8.83
CA LEU A 87 -2.06 -22.71 10.10
C LEU A 87 -2.77 -21.97 11.24
N ARG A 88 -3.28 -20.77 10.99
CA ARG A 88 -4.12 -20.01 11.95
C ARG A 88 -5.39 -20.75 12.32
N ASP A 89 -6.09 -21.30 11.33
CA ASP A 89 -7.30 -22.12 11.53
C ASP A 89 -6.98 -23.39 12.34
N ALA A 90 -5.75 -23.90 12.24
CA ALA A 90 -5.26 -25.02 13.03
C ALA A 90 -4.81 -24.63 14.46
N GLY A 91 -4.90 -23.35 14.82
CA GLY A 91 -4.59 -22.83 16.16
C GLY A 91 -3.16 -22.32 16.36
N GLU A 92 -2.37 -22.16 15.29
CA GLU A 92 -1.04 -21.56 15.41
C GLU A 92 -1.15 -20.05 15.64
N GLU A 93 -0.61 -19.55 16.75
CA GLU A 93 -0.68 -18.13 17.14
C GLU A 93 0.63 -17.37 16.92
N ALA A 94 1.69 -18.05 16.44
CA ALA A 94 3.01 -17.44 16.25
C ALA A 94 2.96 -16.30 15.21
N VAL A 95 3.62 -15.18 15.51
CA VAL A 95 3.68 -14.00 14.61
C VAL A 95 4.34 -14.33 13.27
N ALA A 96 5.34 -15.21 13.31
CA ALA A 96 6.01 -15.78 12.15
C ALA A 96 5.70 -17.27 12.05
N LEU A 97 5.39 -17.74 10.85
CA LEU A 97 5.02 -19.11 10.53
C LEU A 97 5.98 -19.69 9.49
N PRO A 98 6.17 -21.01 9.44
CA PRO A 98 7.00 -21.63 8.41
C PRO A 98 6.49 -21.34 6.99
N LEU A 99 7.36 -20.93 6.07
CA LEU A 99 7.00 -20.64 4.68
C LEU A 99 6.83 -21.91 3.84
N LEU A 100 7.49 -23.00 4.23
CA LEU A 100 7.53 -24.26 3.47
C LEU A 100 6.14 -24.80 3.07
N PRO A 101 5.09 -24.78 3.93
CA PRO A 101 3.74 -25.16 3.52
C PRO A 101 3.19 -24.33 2.35
N GLY A 102 3.58 -23.05 2.24
CA GLY A 102 3.24 -22.21 1.08
C GLY A 102 3.88 -22.71 -0.21
N VAL A 103 5.14 -23.14 -0.16
CA VAL A 103 5.84 -23.73 -1.32
C VAL A 103 5.24 -25.09 -1.71
N GLU A 104 4.85 -25.90 -0.72
CA GLU A 104 4.17 -27.17 -0.96
C GLU A 104 2.79 -26.98 -1.62
N LEU A 105 2.02 -25.97 -1.18
CA LEU A 105 0.78 -25.59 -1.85
C LEU A 105 0.99 -25.07 -3.27
N ALA A 106 2.05 -24.29 -3.52
CA ALA A 106 2.39 -23.83 -4.86
C ALA A 106 2.70 -25.01 -5.80
N ARG A 107 3.41 -26.03 -5.29
CA ARG A 107 3.65 -27.29 -6.01
C ARG A 107 2.34 -28.01 -6.35
N GLU A 108 1.48 -28.23 -5.35
CA GLU A 108 0.19 -28.91 -5.55
C GLU A 108 -0.70 -28.19 -6.56
N ALA A 109 -0.73 -26.85 -6.50
CA ALA A 109 -1.48 -26.03 -7.43
C ALA A 109 -0.92 -26.12 -8.87
N ALA A 110 0.41 -26.17 -9.03
CA ALA A 110 1.03 -26.39 -10.32
C ALA A 110 0.70 -27.78 -10.89
N GLU A 111 0.75 -28.83 -10.07
CA GLU A 111 0.37 -30.20 -10.45
C GLU A 111 -1.10 -30.28 -10.90
N ALA A 112 -2.00 -29.64 -10.16
CA ALA A 112 -3.43 -29.60 -10.50
C ALA A 112 -3.70 -28.89 -11.85
N ARG A 113 -2.82 -27.95 -12.25
CA ARG A 113 -2.89 -27.27 -13.56
C ARG A 113 -2.16 -28.03 -14.67
N GLY A 114 -1.45 -29.12 -14.36
CA GLY A 114 -0.60 -29.83 -15.32
C GLY A 114 0.71 -29.08 -15.67
N ASP A 115 1.12 -28.11 -14.86
CA ASP A 115 2.37 -27.37 -15.04
C ASP A 115 3.54 -28.12 -14.38
N ALA A 116 4.10 -29.09 -15.11
CA ALA A 116 5.17 -29.96 -14.62
C ALA A 116 6.46 -29.19 -14.28
N ASP A 117 6.76 -28.11 -15.00
CA ASP A 117 7.99 -27.33 -14.80
C ASP A 117 7.92 -26.50 -13.52
N SER A 118 6.79 -25.85 -13.24
CA SER A 118 6.56 -25.14 -11.97
C SER A 118 6.47 -26.10 -10.80
N ALA A 119 5.81 -27.25 -10.95
CA ALA A 119 5.74 -28.28 -9.91
C ALA A 119 7.13 -28.82 -9.54
N ALA A 120 7.96 -29.14 -10.53
CA ALA A 120 9.33 -29.59 -10.30
C ALA A 120 10.17 -28.51 -9.60
N LEU A 121 10.06 -27.24 -10.06
CA LEU A 121 10.76 -26.12 -9.44
C LEU A 121 10.39 -25.93 -7.97
N MET A 122 9.09 -25.97 -7.63
CA MET A 122 8.62 -25.80 -6.24
C MET A 122 9.06 -26.97 -5.36
N ARG A 123 9.06 -28.21 -5.88
CA ARG A 123 9.59 -29.38 -5.18
C ARG A 123 11.07 -29.21 -4.85
N GLU A 124 11.88 -28.86 -5.84
CA GLU A 124 13.33 -28.67 -5.66
C GLU A 124 13.65 -27.49 -4.73
N LEU A 125 12.88 -26.39 -4.83
CA LEU A 125 12.97 -25.28 -3.89
C LEU A 125 12.69 -25.73 -2.46
N GLY A 126 11.61 -26.47 -2.24
CA GLY A 126 11.26 -27.01 -0.92
C GLY A 126 12.32 -27.96 -0.36
N GLU A 127 12.93 -28.81 -1.19
CA GLU A 127 14.05 -29.67 -0.79
C GLU A 127 15.29 -28.86 -0.38
N ARG A 128 15.61 -27.78 -1.10
CA ARG A 128 16.73 -26.90 -0.75
C ARG A 128 16.47 -26.11 0.53
N MET A 129 15.26 -25.61 0.74
CA MET A 129 14.86 -24.96 1.99
C MET A 129 15.06 -25.92 3.17
N LYS A 130 14.53 -27.15 3.08
CA LYS A 130 14.70 -28.19 4.10
C LYS A 130 16.18 -28.50 4.37
N ALA A 131 16.98 -28.63 3.32
CA ALA A 131 18.41 -28.91 3.44
C ALA A 131 19.19 -27.76 4.09
N GLN A 132 18.76 -26.51 3.88
CA GLN A 132 19.39 -25.32 4.45
C GLN A 132 19.03 -25.15 5.92
N GLU A 133 17.77 -25.35 6.29
CA GLU A 133 17.32 -25.37 7.69
C GLU A 133 18.01 -26.50 8.48
N ALA A 134 18.21 -27.66 7.86
CA ALA A 134 18.86 -28.81 8.49
C ALA A 134 20.36 -28.60 8.81
N LYS A 135 21.03 -27.61 8.18
CA LYS A 135 22.45 -27.31 8.51
C LYS A 135 22.61 -26.79 9.93
N GLY A 136 21.56 -26.18 10.51
CA GLY A 136 21.55 -25.66 11.88
C GLY A 136 22.62 -24.59 12.16
N GLY A 137 22.63 -24.08 13.39
CA GLY A 137 23.59 -23.06 13.84
C GLY A 137 23.01 -21.64 13.88
N GLU A 138 23.82 -20.68 14.34
CA GLU A 138 23.44 -19.26 14.48
C GLU A 138 23.22 -18.58 13.10
N ASP A 139 23.77 -19.15 12.03
CA ASP A 139 23.65 -18.67 10.64
C ASP A 139 22.61 -19.45 9.80
N ALA A 140 21.77 -20.28 10.42
CA ALA A 140 20.75 -21.03 9.68
C ALA A 140 19.66 -20.10 9.18
N ASP A 141 19.46 -20.08 7.85
CA ASP A 141 18.36 -19.33 7.25
C ASP A 141 17.02 -19.94 7.66
N SER A 142 16.16 -19.10 8.23
CA SER A 142 14.77 -19.45 8.50
C SER A 142 13.88 -18.92 7.39
N PHE A 143 13.06 -19.78 6.81
CA PHE A 143 12.11 -19.38 5.78
C PHE A 143 10.76 -19.13 6.43
N LEU A 144 10.49 -17.87 6.73
CA LEU A 144 9.30 -17.46 7.48
C LEU A 144 8.35 -16.62 6.64
N MET A 145 7.07 -16.80 6.89
CA MET A 145 6.03 -15.87 6.48
C MET A 145 5.45 -15.19 7.73
N HIS A 146 5.06 -13.94 7.58
CA HIS A 146 4.66 -13.09 8.67
C HIS A 146 3.25 -12.58 8.45
N SER A 147 2.47 -12.50 9.53
CA SER A 147 1.15 -11.86 9.47
C SER A 147 1.32 -10.37 9.18
N LYS A 148 0.53 -9.88 8.22
CA LYS A 148 0.37 -8.46 7.90
C LYS A 148 -0.85 -7.86 8.61
N GLY A 149 -1.48 -8.63 9.50
CA GLY A 149 -2.82 -8.33 10.02
C GLY A 149 -3.91 -8.65 9.00
N HIS A 150 -5.01 -7.92 9.06
CA HIS A 150 -6.12 -8.14 8.12
C HIS A 150 -5.89 -7.39 6.81
N GLY A 151 -5.86 -8.14 5.70
CA GLY A 151 -5.85 -7.60 4.34
C GLY A 151 -7.20 -7.76 3.65
N ILE A 152 -7.28 -7.24 2.42
CA ILE A 152 -8.44 -7.40 1.53
C ILE A 152 -8.03 -8.29 0.38
N VAL A 153 -8.76 -9.38 0.15
CA VAL A 153 -8.43 -10.40 -0.85
C VAL A 153 -9.53 -10.51 -1.89
N CYS A 154 -9.15 -10.71 -3.16
CA CYS A 154 -10.08 -10.89 -4.26
C CYS A 154 -10.87 -12.20 -4.08
N ASN A 155 -12.19 -12.12 -4.01
CA ASN A 155 -13.09 -13.27 -3.93
C ASN A 155 -13.90 -13.49 -5.21
N LYS A 156 -13.93 -12.50 -6.11
CA LYS A 156 -14.63 -12.55 -7.40
C LYS A 156 -14.11 -13.69 -8.27
N GLU A 157 -15.01 -14.54 -8.75
CA GLU A 157 -14.68 -15.57 -9.74
C GLU A 157 -14.20 -14.92 -11.05
N GLY A 158 -13.12 -15.43 -11.63
CA GLY A 158 -12.44 -14.82 -12.79
C GLY A 158 -11.63 -13.55 -12.46
N GLY A 159 -11.63 -13.09 -11.20
CA GLY A 159 -10.81 -11.99 -10.73
C GLY A 159 -11.23 -10.60 -11.22
N PHE A 160 -10.33 -9.64 -11.05
CA PHE A 160 -10.46 -8.28 -11.58
C PHE A 160 -9.59 -8.10 -12.82
N GLN A 161 -10.05 -7.29 -13.76
CA GLN A 161 -9.27 -6.87 -14.93
C GLN A 161 -8.45 -5.64 -14.60
N LYS A 162 -7.49 -5.29 -15.47
CA LYS A 162 -6.74 -4.03 -15.37
C LYS A 162 -7.67 -2.82 -15.52
N ASP A 163 -7.38 -1.74 -14.80
CA ASP A 163 -8.13 -0.48 -14.81
C ASP A 163 -9.59 -0.61 -14.33
N GLU A 164 -9.91 -1.67 -13.58
CA GLU A 164 -11.22 -1.91 -12.99
C GLU A 164 -11.38 -1.08 -11.70
N PHE A 165 -12.52 -0.39 -11.56
CA PHE A 165 -12.84 0.37 -10.35
C PHE A 165 -13.17 -0.56 -9.18
N ILE A 166 -12.52 -0.34 -8.03
CA ILE A 166 -12.74 -1.09 -6.80
C ILE A 166 -13.75 -0.35 -5.91
N GLU A 167 -13.37 0.78 -5.34
CA GLU A 167 -14.24 1.62 -4.52
C GLU A 167 -13.63 3.03 -4.40
N GLN A 168 -14.39 4.00 -3.89
CA GLN A 168 -13.85 5.30 -3.50
C GLN A 168 -13.16 5.21 -2.13
N TYR A 169 -12.04 5.90 -1.96
CA TYR A 169 -11.43 6.11 -0.66
C TYR A 169 -12.21 7.20 0.08
N LEU A 170 -13.05 6.79 1.04
CA LEU A 170 -13.93 7.67 1.80
C LEU A 170 -13.34 7.95 3.19
N GLY A 171 -13.50 9.18 3.66
CA GLY A 171 -13.04 9.61 4.96
C GLY A 171 -13.49 11.02 5.33
N GLU A 172 -13.17 11.44 6.55
CA GLU A 172 -13.36 12.81 7.02
C GLU A 172 -12.32 13.72 6.37
N MET A 173 -12.77 14.84 5.80
CA MET A 173 -11.91 15.77 5.07
C MET A 173 -11.44 16.90 5.99
N TYR A 174 -10.14 17.19 5.94
CA TYR A 174 -9.50 18.24 6.72
C TYR A 174 -8.65 19.14 5.84
N THR A 175 -8.77 20.45 6.04
CA THR A 175 -7.77 21.40 5.56
C THR A 175 -6.42 21.13 6.22
N PRO A 176 -5.29 21.49 5.59
CA PRO A 176 -3.96 21.20 6.14
C PRO A 176 -3.74 21.71 7.57
N TRP A 177 -4.15 22.95 7.88
CA TRP A 177 -3.98 23.51 9.22
C TRP A 177 -4.76 22.73 10.29
N ARG A 178 -5.98 22.29 9.96
CA ARG A 178 -6.83 21.51 10.87
C ARG A 178 -6.31 20.09 11.06
N TRP A 179 -5.75 19.51 10.00
CA TRP A 179 -5.08 18.21 10.05
C TRP A 179 -3.87 18.24 11.00
N PHE A 180 -2.99 19.23 10.86
CA PHE A 180 -1.80 19.34 11.72
C PHE A 180 -2.16 19.67 13.17
N GLU A 181 -3.15 20.54 13.41
CA GLU A 181 -3.69 20.78 14.76
C GLU A 181 -4.18 19.47 15.41
N ARG A 182 -4.88 18.63 14.66
CA ARG A 182 -5.33 17.31 15.12
C ARG A 182 -4.14 16.38 15.41
N GLN A 183 -3.14 16.31 14.53
CA GLN A 183 -1.94 15.48 14.75
C GLN A 183 -1.17 15.92 16.00
N ASP A 184 -1.03 17.22 16.23
CA ASP A 184 -0.36 17.75 17.42
C ASP A 184 -1.11 17.40 18.71
N ALA A 185 -2.45 17.47 18.69
CA ALA A 185 -3.28 17.05 19.82
C ALA A 185 -3.15 15.53 20.11
N ILE A 186 -3.15 14.70 19.07
CA ILE A 186 -2.94 13.23 19.19
C ILE A 186 -1.56 12.95 19.77
N ARG A 187 -0.51 13.57 19.23
CA ARG A 187 0.87 13.43 19.72
C ARG A 187 1.02 13.90 21.16
N ALA A 188 0.35 14.98 21.56
CA ALA A 188 0.34 15.44 22.95
C ALA A 188 -0.31 14.41 23.88
N SER A 189 -1.48 13.89 23.50
CA SER A 189 -2.20 12.88 24.28
C SER A 189 -1.41 11.56 24.40
N GLN A 190 -0.70 11.14 23.35
CA GLN A 190 0.13 9.93 23.38
C GLN A 190 1.33 10.05 24.31
N ARG A 191 1.96 11.24 24.39
CA ARG A 191 3.04 11.51 25.36
C ARG A 191 2.56 11.43 26.80
N ASP A 192 1.38 11.97 27.08
CA ASP A 192 0.81 12.00 28.43
C ASP A 192 0.41 10.61 28.93
N LEU A 193 0.08 9.69 28.02
CA LEU A 193 -0.40 8.34 28.34
C LEU A 193 0.71 7.29 28.52
N SER A 194 2.00 7.66 28.44
CA SER A 194 3.13 6.71 28.47
C SER A 194 2.97 5.57 27.43
N ALA A 195 2.20 5.79 26.38
CA ALA A 195 1.87 4.81 25.35
C ALA A 195 3.01 4.78 24.32
N GLU A 196 4.21 4.40 24.75
CA GLU A 196 5.39 4.26 23.89
C GLU A 196 5.32 3.04 22.96
N LYS A 197 4.29 2.20 23.07
CA LYS A 197 4.36 0.82 22.60
C LYS A 197 3.68 0.50 21.28
N GLU A 198 2.80 1.34 20.75
CA GLU A 198 2.12 1.04 19.49
C GLU A 198 2.33 2.18 18.50
N SER A 199 2.87 1.84 17.32
CA SER A 199 2.90 2.77 16.19
C SER A 199 1.46 3.20 15.91
N PRO A 200 1.18 4.51 15.78
CA PRO A 200 -0.18 4.95 15.55
C PRO A 200 -0.68 4.38 14.22
N GLU A 201 -1.90 3.85 14.21
CA GLU A 201 -2.54 3.45 12.96
C GLU A 201 -2.99 4.69 12.20
N PHE A 202 -2.41 4.92 11.01
CA PHE A 202 -2.77 6.04 10.15
C PHE A 202 -3.52 5.53 8.91
N TYR A 203 -4.73 6.03 8.71
CA TYR A 203 -5.58 5.77 7.53
C TYR A 203 -5.84 7.06 6.76
N ASN A 204 -4.90 8.00 6.80
CA ASN A 204 -5.03 9.24 6.07
C ASN A 204 -4.42 9.13 4.68
N ILE A 205 -5.07 9.77 3.71
CA ILE A 205 -4.56 9.98 2.36
C ILE A 205 -4.73 11.44 1.97
N THR A 206 -3.93 11.88 1.01
CA THR A 206 -3.99 13.23 0.48
C THR A 206 -4.78 13.27 -0.82
N LEU A 207 -5.75 14.18 -0.91
CA LEU A 207 -6.36 14.59 -2.17
C LEU A 207 -5.66 15.85 -2.66
N GLU A 208 -4.81 15.69 -3.68
CA GLU A 208 -4.19 16.82 -4.38
C GLU A 208 -5.06 17.24 -5.57
N ARG A 209 -5.34 18.55 -5.69
CA ARG A 209 -6.07 19.05 -6.84
C ARG A 209 -5.31 18.73 -8.13
N PRO A 210 -5.93 18.10 -9.15
CA PRO A 210 -5.24 17.74 -10.39
C PRO A 210 -4.55 18.92 -11.07
N ALA A 211 -3.36 18.66 -11.61
CA ALA A 211 -2.64 19.62 -12.44
C ALA A 211 -3.51 20.04 -13.63
N GLY A 212 -3.68 21.35 -13.82
CA GLY A 212 -4.54 21.93 -14.87
C GLY A 212 -5.87 22.50 -14.37
N ASP A 213 -6.24 22.27 -13.09
CA ASP A 213 -7.39 22.97 -12.50
C ASP A 213 -7.11 24.48 -12.39
N THR A 214 -8.00 25.30 -12.96
CA THR A 214 -7.85 26.77 -13.01
C THR A 214 -7.90 27.44 -11.64
N ARG A 215 -8.36 26.75 -10.60
CA ARG A 215 -8.38 27.24 -9.21
C ARG A 215 -7.01 27.21 -8.54
N GLY A 216 -5.99 26.65 -9.21
CA GLY A 216 -4.61 26.62 -8.72
C GLY A 216 -4.27 25.31 -8.02
N PHE A 217 -3.33 25.35 -7.08
CA PHE A 217 -2.92 24.20 -6.28
C PHE A 217 -3.70 24.16 -4.97
N ASP A 218 -4.16 22.98 -4.57
CA ASP A 218 -4.85 22.78 -3.29
C ASP A 218 -4.68 21.33 -2.83
N ILE A 219 -4.72 21.13 -1.52
CA ILE A 219 -4.46 19.84 -0.88
C ILE A 219 -5.37 19.67 0.33
N ILE A 220 -6.05 18.52 0.39
CA ILE A 220 -6.94 18.15 1.49
C ILE A 220 -6.51 16.80 2.04
N TYR A 221 -6.55 16.65 3.37
CA TYR A 221 -6.33 15.38 4.04
C TYR A 221 -7.66 14.65 4.21
N VAL A 222 -7.69 13.36 3.89
CA VAL A 222 -8.85 12.48 4.02
C VAL A 222 -8.50 11.39 5.03
N GLU A 223 -9.20 11.35 6.17
CA GLU A 223 -8.97 10.42 7.26
C GLU A 223 -10.04 9.32 7.29
N ALA A 224 -9.60 8.07 7.23
CA ALA A 224 -10.48 6.91 7.12
C ALA A 224 -10.46 5.98 8.36
N MET A 225 -10.08 6.50 9.54
CA MET A 225 -10.07 5.70 10.77
C MET A 225 -11.47 5.19 11.18
N TYR A 226 -12.49 6.06 11.17
CA TYR A 226 -13.83 5.75 11.71
C TYR A 226 -14.94 5.64 10.66
N ARG A 227 -14.97 6.56 9.68
CA ARG A 227 -15.97 6.59 8.61
C ARG A 227 -15.29 6.22 7.30
N THR A 228 -15.40 4.97 6.88
CA THR A 228 -14.55 4.45 5.82
C THR A 228 -15.22 3.45 4.89
N ALA A 229 -14.60 3.32 3.72
CA ALA A 229 -14.76 2.27 2.74
C ALA A 229 -13.77 1.11 3.02
N PHE A 230 -14.01 -0.11 2.51
CA PHE A 230 -13.06 -1.21 2.79
C PHE A 230 -11.70 -0.94 2.13
N VAL A 231 -11.66 -0.08 1.10
CA VAL A 231 -10.41 0.26 0.43
C VAL A 231 -9.39 0.99 1.30
N SER A 232 -9.80 1.55 2.45
CA SER A 232 -8.84 2.10 3.42
C SER A 232 -8.04 1.04 4.16
N ARG A 233 -8.37 -0.24 3.98
CA ARG A 233 -7.74 -1.39 4.65
C ARG A 233 -6.93 -2.27 3.71
N LEU A 234 -6.74 -1.87 2.44
CA LEU A 234 -5.78 -2.54 1.57
C LEU A 234 -4.38 -2.38 2.18
N SER A 235 -3.62 -3.47 2.20
CA SER A 235 -2.27 -3.45 2.73
C SER A 235 -1.28 -2.81 1.76
N HIS A 236 -0.12 -2.44 2.29
CA HIS A 236 0.99 -1.95 1.49
C HIS A 236 1.59 -3.06 0.62
N SER A 237 1.96 -2.69 -0.61
CA SER A 237 2.99 -3.37 -1.39
C SER A 237 3.86 -2.34 -2.11
N CYS A 238 5.17 -2.56 -2.18
CA CYS A 238 6.07 -1.71 -2.96
C CYS A 238 5.87 -1.90 -4.47
N LEU A 239 5.35 -3.06 -4.89
CA LEU A 239 4.88 -3.33 -6.25
C LEU A 239 3.39 -3.71 -6.20
N PRO A 240 2.49 -2.73 -6.10
CA PRO A 240 1.07 -2.98 -5.85
C PRO A 240 0.29 -3.41 -7.10
N ASN A 241 -0.88 -4.00 -6.87
CA ASN A 241 -1.85 -4.32 -7.91
C ASN A 241 -3.05 -3.35 -7.97
N CYS A 242 -3.13 -2.40 -7.04
CA CYS A 242 -4.07 -1.28 -7.04
C CYS A 242 -3.34 0.06 -6.91
N GLU A 243 -3.97 1.13 -7.39
CA GLU A 243 -3.53 2.51 -7.20
C GLU A 243 -4.72 3.44 -6.95
N THR A 244 -4.44 4.62 -6.41
CA THR A 244 -5.43 5.68 -6.25
C THR A 244 -5.36 6.68 -7.40
N ARG A 245 -6.52 7.02 -7.98
CA ARG A 245 -6.67 8.02 -9.04
C ARG A 245 -7.69 9.06 -8.63
N ILE A 246 -7.36 10.32 -8.85
CA ILE A 246 -8.31 11.42 -8.62
C ILE A 246 -9.21 11.54 -9.84
N LYS A 247 -10.52 11.52 -9.60
CA LYS A 247 -11.56 11.65 -10.63
C LYS A 247 -12.54 12.74 -10.22
N ALA A 248 -13.11 13.43 -11.20
CA ALA A 248 -14.24 14.31 -10.97
C ALA A 248 -15.53 13.49 -11.17
N VAL A 249 -16.32 13.33 -10.11
CA VAL A 249 -17.63 12.68 -10.14
C VAL A 249 -18.65 13.70 -9.67
N ASP A 250 -19.68 13.97 -10.48
CA ASP A 250 -20.73 14.95 -10.18
C ASP A 250 -20.19 16.34 -9.78
N GLY A 251 -19.08 16.77 -10.39
CA GLY A 251 -18.45 18.06 -10.11
C GLY A 251 -17.52 18.09 -8.89
N ILE A 252 -17.34 16.96 -8.20
CA ILE A 252 -16.55 16.84 -6.96
C ILE A 252 -15.35 15.92 -7.22
N TYR A 253 -14.16 16.29 -6.73
CA TYR A 253 -13.01 15.40 -6.78
C TYR A 253 -13.13 14.27 -5.76
N THR A 254 -12.96 13.05 -6.23
CA THR A 254 -13.02 11.82 -5.46
C THR A 254 -11.76 11.00 -5.69
N ILE A 255 -11.32 10.28 -4.65
CA ILE A 255 -10.19 9.35 -4.73
C ILE A 255 -10.75 7.98 -5.10
N HIS A 256 -10.45 7.49 -6.30
CA HIS A 256 -10.86 6.17 -6.76
C HIS A 256 -9.71 5.18 -6.57
N THR A 257 -9.96 4.04 -5.94
CA THR A 257 -9.06 2.91 -5.97
C THR A 257 -9.37 2.06 -7.19
N VAL A 258 -8.36 1.82 -8.03
CA VAL A 258 -8.48 1.04 -9.28
C VAL A 258 -7.37 0.00 -9.37
N THR A 259 -7.59 -1.06 -10.13
CA THR A 259 -6.55 -2.06 -10.40
C THR A 259 -5.54 -1.58 -11.44
N THR A 260 -4.26 -1.95 -11.29
CA THR A 260 -3.18 -1.61 -12.23
C THR A 260 -2.85 -2.76 -13.20
N ARG A 261 -3.28 -3.97 -12.85
CA ARG A 261 -3.17 -5.21 -13.63
C ARG A 261 -4.38 -6.11 -13.34
N SER A 262 -4.47 -7.24 -14.03
CA SER A 262 -5.42 -8.30 -13.64
C SER A 262 -5.07 -8.84 -12.25
N ILE A 263 -6.08 -9.15 -11.44
CA ILE A 263 -5.94 -9.70 -10.08
C ILE A 263 -6.76 -11.00 -10.03
N ALA A 264 -6.10 -12.13 -9.80
CA ALA A 264 -6.77 -13.42 -9.67
C ALA A 264 -7.51 -13.55 -8.32
N ARG A 265 -8.50 -14.43 -8.29
CA ARG A 265 -9.15 -14.81 -7.03
C ARG A 265 -8.12 -15.38 -6.06
N GLY A 266 -8.17 -14.93 -4.81
CA GLY A 266 -7.21 -15.29 -3.77
C GLY A 266 -6.00 -14.36 -3.68
N GLU A 267 -5.80 -13.45 -4.64
CA GLU A 267 -4.76 -12.42 -4.52
C GLU A 267 -5.21 -11.30 -3.56
N GLU A 268 -4.31 -10.90 -2.67
CA GLU A 268 -4.46 -9.70 -1.85
C GLU A 268 -4.43 -8.43 -2.71
N LEU A 269 -5.41 -7.55 -2.51
CA LEU A 269 -5.42 -6.22 -3.08
C LEU A 269 -4.51 -5.31 -2.26
N THR A 270 -3.54 -4.69 -2.91
CA THR A 270 -2.54 -3.83 -2.27
C THR A 270 -2.35 -2.53 -3.04
N PHE A 271 -2.02 -1.44 -2.35
CA PHE A 271 -1.54 -0.20 -2.97
C PHE A 271 -0.29 0.31 -2.27
N ASN A 272 0.51 1.14 -2.95
CA ASN A 272 1.67 1.76 -2.33
C ASN A 272 1.24 2.98 -1.50
N TYR A 273 1.46 2.90 -0.19
CA TYR A 273 1.06 3.95 0.76
C TYR A 273 1.74 5.30 0.49
N ASN A 274 2.94 5.32 -0.10
CA ASN A 274 3.76 6.53 -0.24
C ASN A 274 3.85 7.33 1.08
N CYS A 275 3.84 6.61 2.21
CA CYS A 275 3.83 7.21 3.55
C CYS A 275 5.22 7.73 3.89
N VAL A 276 5.28 8.91 4.50
CA VAL A 276 6.53 9.55 4.94
C VAL A 276 6.44 9.90 6.42
N THR A 277 7.54 9.72 7.14
CA THR A 277 7.67 10.13 8.54
C THR A 277 8.96 10.92 8.76
N ASP A 278 8.95 11.87 9.69
CA ASP A 278 10.13 12.57 10.19
C ASP A 278 10.76 11.90 11.43
N ILE A 279 10.17 10.78 11.88
CA ILE A 279 10.62 10.00 13.04
C ILE A 279 11.30 8.71 12.55
N GLU A 280 12.62 8.64 12.66
CA GLU A 280 13.42 7.48 12.20
C GLU A 280 12.96 6.16 12.81
N ALA A 281 12.73 6.13 14.13
CA ALA A 281 12.27 4.95 14.86
C ALA A 281 10.88 4.44 14.40
N GLU A 282 10.04 5.29 13.81
CA GLU A 282 8.76 4.86 13.22
C GLU A 282 8.99 4.08 11.94
N ALA A 283 9.89 4.57 11.07
CA ALA A 283 10.25 3.90 9.83
C ALA A 283 10.96 2.55 10.06
N GLU A 284 11.82 2.47 11.08
CA GLU A 284 12.51 1.23 11.49
C GLU A 284 11.53 0.15 11.98
N ARG A 285 10.44 0.55 12.66
CA ARG A 285 9.38 -0.37 13.13
C ARG A 285 8.41 -0.76 12.03
N ALA A 286 8.31 0.04 10.96
CA ALA A 286 7.37 -0.16 9.86
C ALA A 286 7.87 -1.17 8.81
N VAL A 287 8.29 -2.36 9.25
CA VAL A 287 8.85 -3.40 8.37
C VAL A 287 7.86 -3.78 7.25
N CYS A 288 8.33 -3.75 6.00
CA CYS A 288 7.54 -4.13 4.84
C CYS A 288 7.62 -5.63 4.59
N LEU A 289 6.45 -6.28 4.60
CA LEU A 289 6.28 -7.72 4.39
C LEU A 289 5.65 -8.03 3.03
N CYS A 290 5.83 -7.16 2.02
CA CYS A 290 5.17 -7.32 0.73
C CYS A 290 5.77 -8.43 -0.16
N GLY A 291 6.99 -8.90 0.15
CA GLY A 291 7.68 -9.91 -0.63
C GLY A 291 8.03 -9.52 -2.08
N SER A 292 7.86 -8.26 -2.47
CA SER A 292 8.14 -7.81 -3.85
C SER A 292 9.63 -7.55 -4.09
N ARG A 293 10.07 -7.69 -5.35
CA ARG A 293 11.45 -7.37 -5.78
C ARG A 293 11.86 -5.92 -5.59
N ALA A 294 10.88 -5.01 -5.64
CA ALA A 294 11.09 -3.57 -5.47
C ALA A 294 10.91 -3.13 -4.00
N CYS A 295 10.89 -4.08 -3.06
CA CYS A 295 10.67 -3.82 -1.65
C CYS A 295 11.71 -2.81 -1.11
N GLN A 296 11.21 -1.75 -0.48
CA GLN A 296 12.04 -0.73 0.16
C GLN A 296 12.42 -1.09 1.61
N GLY A 297 12.04 -2.28 2.09
CA GLY A 297 12.27 -2.75 3.46
C GLY A 297 11.32 -2.18 4.50
N SER A 298 10.80 -0.95 4.30
CA SER A 298 9.80 -0.31 5.16
C SER A 298 8.62 0.20 4.34
N TYR A 299 7.40 0.11 4.90
CA TYR A 299 6.19 0.69 4.28
C TYR A 299 6.02 2.18 4.63
N VAL A 300 6.93 2.74 5.43
CA VAL A 300 7.04 4.17 5.73
C VAL A 300 8.44 4.67 5.36
N ILE A 301 8.51 5.77 4.63
CA ILE A 301 9.77 6.36 4.18
C ILE A 301 10.21 7.43 5.19
N TRP A 302 11.35 7.22 5.84
CA TRP A 302 11.94 8.26 6.67
C TRP A 302 12.47 9.42 5.81
N LYS A 303 12.07 10.64 6.19
CA LYS A 303 12.54 11.89 5.62
C LYS A 303 12.91 12.84 6.76
N GLY A 304 14.19 13.16 6.87
CA GLY A 304 14.66 14.11 7.88
C GLY A 304 13.94 15.46 7.81
N SER A 305 13.84 16.16 8.95
CA SER A 305 13.10 17.42 9.10
C SER A 305 13.54 18.56 8.18
N SER A 306 14.69 18.43 7.51
CA SER A 306 15.21 19.36 6.51
C SER A 306 14.78 19.05 5.08
N THR A 307 14.32 17.83 4.76
CA THR A 307 14.04 17.42 3.38
C THR A 307 12.90 18.22 2.75
N PHE A 308 11.84 18.51 3.50
CA PHE A 308 10.71 19.30 3.00
C PHE A 308 10.93 20.82 3.07
N LYS A 309 12.03 21.27 3.69
CA LYS A 309 12.35 22.71 3.80
C LYS A 309 13.14 23.23 2.60
N GLN A 310 13.70 22.37 1.76
CA GLN A 310 14.60 22.76 0.67
C GLN A 310 14.00 23.77 -0.31
N VAL A 311 12.73 23.57 -0.72
CA VAL A 311 12.03 24.50 -1.62
C VAL A 311 11.72 25.81 -0.89
N LEU A 312 11.23 25.72 0.35
CA LEU A 312 10.95 26.91 1.16
C LEU A 312 12.22 27.73 1.40
N ASP A 313 13.35 27.09 1.69
CA ASP A 313 14.65 27.73 1.95
C ASP A 313 15.24 28.37 0.69
N ARG A 314 14.98 27.78 -0.50
CA ARG A 314 15.37 28.35 -1.79
C ARG A 314 14.54 29.57 -2.19
N VAL A 315 13.23 29.54 -1.93
CA VAL A 315 12.27 30.51 -2.48
C VAL A 315 11.91 31.61 -1.48
N HIS A 316 11.92 31.32 -0.18
CA HIS A 316 11.51 32.25 0.87
C HIS A 316 12.45 32.25 2.07
N THR A 317 12.93 33.42 2.48
CA THR A 317 13.56 33.59 3.79
C THR A 317 12.54 33.43 4.92
N MET A 318 12.99 33.12 6.14
CA MET A 318 12.10 33.01 7.31
C MET A 318 11.19 34.24 7.50
N PRO A 319 11.68 35.50 7.43
CA PRO A 319 10.80 36.67 7.51
C PRO A 319 9.73 36.73 6.40
N GLN A 320 10.07 36.32 5.18
CA GLN A 320 9.10 36.28 4.07
C GLN A 320 7.97 35.29 4.34
N ARG A 321 8.28 34.12 4.91
CA ARG A 321 7.26 33.11 5.29
C ARG A 321 6.30 33.64 6.33
N HIS A 322 6.81 34.30 7.37
CA HIS A 322 5.98 34.90 8.42
C HIS A 322 5.10 36.03 7.87
N ALA A 323 5.64 36.86 6.97
CA ALA A 323 4.87 37.91 6.32
C ALA A 323 3.75 37.34 5.42
N LEU A 324 4.00 36.23 4.71
CA LEU A 324 2.98 35.54 3.92
C LEU A 324 1.87 34.96 4.79
N LEU A 325 2.22 34.26 5.88
CA LEU A 325 1.25 33.74 6.85
C LEU A 325 0.42 34.87 7.48
N TRP A 326 1.07 35.95 7.91
CA TRP A 326 0.39 37.13 8.44
C TRP A 326 -0.60 37.72 7.44
N ARG A 327 -0.19 37.92 6.18
CA ARG A 327 -1.08 38.42 5.11
C ARG A 327 -2.26 37.50 4.86
N ALA A 328 -2.04 36.19 4.85
CA ALA A 328 -3.11 35.21 4.70
C ALA A 328 -4.14 35.30 5.84
N CYS A 329 -3.69 35.57 7.07
CA CYS A 329 -4.56 35.78 8.22
C CYS A 329 -5.23 37.17 8.26
N GLN A 330 -4.74 38.15 7.49
CA GLN A 330 -5.33 39.49 7.42
C GLN A 330 -6.41 39.65 6.34
N GLY A 331 -6.45 38.74 5.36
CA GLY A 331 -7.45 38.73 4.30
C GLY A 331 -8.78 38.14 4.79
N ASN A 332 -9.60 38.94 5.45
CA ASN A 332 -11.02 38.64 5.71
C ASN A 332 -11.86 38.75 4.42
N ASP A 333 -11.60 37.87 3.45
CA ASP A 333 -12.55 37.57 2.34
C ASP A 333 -12.67 36.04 2.17
N VAL A 334 -12.63 35.29 3.28
CA VAL A 334 -13.10 33.91 3.29
C VAL A 334 -14.62 33.98 3.38
N CYS A 335 -15.25 33.92 2.22
CA CYS A 335 -16.68 33.76 2.00
C CYS A 335 -17.35 32.87 3.06
N ASP A 336 -18.12 33.49 3.95
CA ASP A 336 -19.14 32.89 4.82
C ASP A 336 -20.27 32.26 3.99
N THR A 337 -19.96 31.22 3.22
CA THR A 337 -20.99 30.34 2.64
C THR A 337 -20.74 28.91 3.07
N VAL A 338 -20.75 28.70 4.38
CA VAL A 338 -21.41 27.52 4.93
C VAL A 338 -22.61 28.07 5.70
N SER A 339 -23.74 28.23 4.99
CA SER A 339 -25.02 28.38 5.68
C SER A 339 -25.41 27.04 6.30
N PRO A 340 -26.09 27.05 7.46
CA PRO A 340 -26.46 25.86 8.24
C PRO A 340 -27.41 24.91 7.51
#